data_AF-A0A4Q6GKL2-F1
#
_entry.id   AF-A0A4Q6GKL2-F1
#
_cell.length_a   1.000
_cell.length_b   1.000
_cell.length_c   1.000
_cell.angle_alpha   90.00
_cell.angle_beta   90.00
_cell.angle_gamma   90.00
#
_symmetry.space_group_name_H-M   'P 1'
#
loop_
_entity.id
_entity.type
_entity.pdbx_description
1 polymer ?
#
loop_
_entity_poly.entity_id
_entity_poly.type
_entity_poly.pdbx_seq_one_letter_code
_entity_poly.pdbx_strand_id
1 'polypeptide(L)'
;MRSTKVLKATPAAAVIDYDGEHHNFLEWQGVREFIDEMANQHGFERGYLESLFGQARFIDTAVQLVKPAPPGKPKNWQAYSARFIEPIRIRAGVRFWEANAEALKRAEAAYGVPAEIIVGIIGIETIYGRDTGRFRVLDSLTTLAFAYPDSPNQA
;
A
#
# COMPACT_ATOMS: atom_id res chain seq x y z
N MET A 1 42.39 -12.59 -1.94
CA MET A 1 41.60 -11.33 -1.98
C MET A 1 40.34 -11.55 -1.14
N ARG A 2 40.17 -10.81 -0.04
CA ARG A 2 38.94 -10.87 0.77
C ARG A 2 37.87 -10.04 0.07
N SER A 3 36.76 -10.68 -0.27
CA SER A 3 35.59 -10.02 -0.87
C SER A 3 34.85 -9.23 0.20
N THR A 4 34.90 -7.91 0.11
CA THR A 4 34.18 -7.02 1.01
C THR A 4 32.70 -7.05 0.63
N LYS A 5 31.88 -7.72 1.44
CA LYS A 5 30.42 -7.66 1.35
C LYS A 5 30.00 -6.22 1.65
N VAL A 6 29.52 -5.49 0.65
CA VAL A 6 28.89 -4.19 0.87
C VAL A 6 27.57 -4.46 1.60
N LEU A 7 27.52 -4.15 2.89
CA LEU A 7 26.27 -4.10 3.64
C LEU A 7 25.47 -2.91 3.08
N LYS A 8 24.36 -3.18 2.39
CA LYS A 8 23.36 -2.15 2.09
C LYS A 8 22.88 -1.58 3.42
N ALA A 9 22.93 -0.25 3.55
CA ALA A 9 22.36 0.44 4.69
C ALA A 9 20.87 0.05 4.83
N THR A 10 20.48 -0.40 6.02
CA THR A 10 19.09 -0.61 6.39
C THR A 10 18.36 0.71 6.17
N PRO A 11 17.24 0.74 5.41
CA PRO A 11 16.42 1.95 5.33
C PRO A 11 16.06 2.39 6.75
N ALA A 12 16.14 3.69 7.03
CA ALA A 12 15.65 4.22 8.29
C ALA A 12 14.21 3.73 8.49
N ALA A 13 13.91 3.21 9.69
CA ALA A 13 12.56 2.75 10.01
C ALA A 13 11.58 3.90 9.72
N ALA A 14 10.55 3.61 8.92
CA ALA A 14 9.51 4.59 8.63
C ALA A 14 8.96 5.11 9.96
N VAL A 15 8.92 6.43 10.13
CA VAL A 15 8.31 7.03 11.32
C VAL A 15 6.83 6.65 11.28
N ILE A 16 6.41 5.81 12.22
CA ILE A 16 4.99 5.46 12.38
C ILE A 16 4.32 6.68 13.01
N ASP A 17 3.66 7.49 12.18
CA ASP A 17 3.02 8.75 12.56
C ASP A 17 1.49 8.67 12.62
N TYR A 18 0.96 7.43 12.60
CA TYR A 18 -0.45 7.10 12.72
C TYR A 18 -0.72 6.34 14.03
N ASP A 19 -1.97 6.42 14.48
CA ASP A 19 -2.43 5.71 15.66
C ASP A 19 -2.53 4.20 15.36
N GLY A 20 -1.57 3.44 15.90
CA GLY A 20 -1.48 2.00 15.75
C GLY A 20 -1.21 1.39 17.11
N GLU A 21 -2.11 0.52 17.55
CA GLU A 21 -2.04 -0.11 18.85
C GLU A 21 -1.07 -1.30 18.83
N HIS A 22 -0.31 -1.47 19.90
CA HIS A 22 0.49 -2.68 20.07
C HIS A 22 -0.42 -3.84 20.48
N HIS A 23 -0.60 -4.78 19.56
CA HIS A 23 -1.28 -6.06 19.80
C HIS A 23 -0.26 -7.18 19.67
N ASN A 24 -0.36 -8.22 20.50
CA ASN A 24 0.51 -9.38 20.37
C ASN A 24 -0.01 -10.33 19.28
N PHE A 25 0.28 -10.00 18.02
CA PHE A 25 -0.13 -10.83 16.88
C PHE A 25 0.41 -12.26 16.93
N LEU A 26 1.51 -12.53 17.62
CA LEU A 26 2.08 -13.89 17.74
C LEU A 26 1.21 -14.83 18.58
N GLU A 27 0.31 -14.28 19.41
CA GLU A 27 -0.66 -15.08 20.16
C GLU A 27 -1.87 -15.50 19.32
N TRP A 28 -2.06 -14.88 18.14
CA TRP A 28 -3.22 -15.13 17.30
C TRP A 28 -3.01 -16.38 16.46
N GLN A 29 -4.01 -17.27 16.46
CA GLN A 29 -3.91 -18.57 15.78
C GLN A 29 -3.64 -18.40 14.28
N GLY A 30 -4.40 -17.56 13.58
CA GLY A 30 -4.22 -17.35 12.14
C GLY A 30 -2.84 -16.79 11.76
N VAL A 31 -2.22 -15.97 12.62
CA VAL A 31 -0.85 -15.48 12.41
C VAL A 31 0.16 -16.61 12.55
N ARG A 32 0.02 -17.48 13.56
CA ARG A 32 0.91 -18.65 13.73
C ARG A 32 0.78 -19.61 12.55
N GLU A 33 -0.43 -19.89 12.10
CA GLU A 33 -0.69 -20.75 10.94
C GLU A 33 -0.07 -20.16 9.66
N PHE A 34 -0.19 -18.85 9.44
CA PHE A 34 0.46 -18.18 8.32
C PHE A 34 2.00 -18.23 8.42
N ILE A 35 2.56 -18.05 9.62
CA ILE A 35 4.02 -18.20 9.83
C ILE A 35 4.46 -19.63 9.49
N ASP A 36 3.72 -20.65 9.93
CA ASP A 36 3.99 -22.05 9.65
C ASP A 36 3.93 -22.32 8.14
N GLU A 37 2.93 -21.81 7.45
CA GLU A 37 2.78 -21.90 5.99
C GLU A 37 3.97 -21.29 5.26
N MET A 38 4.31 -20.03 5.57
CA MET A 38 5.43 -19.32 4.94
C MET A 38 6.78 -20.00 5.19
N ALA A 39 6.98 -20.57 6.37
CA ALA A 39 8.19 -21.32 6.70
C ALA A 39 8.26 -22.66 5.93
N ASN A 40 7.19 -23.44 5.95
CA ASN A 40 7.17 -24.80 5.41
C ASN A 40 7.07 -24.83 3.87
N GLN A 41 6.32 -23.91 3.27
CA GLN A 41 6.01 -23.94 1.83
C GLN A 41 6.86 -22.95 1.03
N HIS A 42 7.24 -21.83 1.64
CA HIS A 42 7.93 -20.73 0.94
C HIS A 42 9.38 -20.52 1.41
N GLY A 43 9.85 -21.33 2.36
CA GLY A 43 11.25 -21.35 2.79
C GLY A 43 11.69 -20.13 3.60
N PHE A 44 10.75 -19.41 4.22
CA PHE A 44 11.07 -18.31 5.11
C PHE A 44 11.63 -18.81 6.44
N GLU A 45 12.57 -18.07 7.02
CA GLU A 45 13.08 -18.37 8.36
C GLU A 45 12.04 -17.96 9.42
N ARG A 46 11.65 -18.91 10.28
CA ARG A 46 10.58 -18.71 11.24
C ARG A 46 10.85 -17.55 12.19
N GLY A 47 12.05 -17.46 12.77
CA GLY A 47 12.41 -16.42 13.72
C GLY A 47 12.39 -15.02 13.10
N TYR A 48 12.74 -14.90 11.81
CA TYR A 48 12.54 -13.66 11.06
C TYR A 48 11.07 -13.25 10.97
N LEU A 49 10.17 -14.18 10.64
CA LEU A 49 8.73 -13.90 10.58
C LEU A 49 8.16 -13.55 11.96
N GLU A 50 8.53 -14.27 13.00
CA GLU A 50 8.13 -13.97 14.38
C GLU A 50 8.61 -12.57 14.81
N SER A 51 9.85 -12.21 14.48
CA SER A 51 10.37 -10.86 14.74
C SER A 51 9.60 -9.79 13.96
N LEU A 52 9.20 -10.08 12.73
CA LEU A 52 8.46 -9.16 11.87
C LEU A 52 7.04 -8.93 12.42
N PHE A 53 6.29 -10.00 12.68
CA PHE A 53 4.92 -9.92 13.22
C PHE A 53 4.88 -9.41 14.66
N GLY A 54 5.91 -9.69 15.48
CA GLY A 54 6.05 -9.11 16.82
C GLY A 54 6.22 -7.59 16.83
N GLN A 55 6.59 -6.99 15.70
CA GLN A 55 6.68 -5.53 15.53
C GLN A 55 5.45 -4.91 14.87
N ALA A 56 4.50 -5.72 14.41
CA ALA A 56 3.31 -5.23 13.74
C ALA A 56 2.41 -4.46 14.71
N ARG A 57 1.73 -3.43 14.21
CA ARG A 57 0.76 -2.62 14.95
C ARG A 57 -0.63 -2.82 14.37
N PHE A 58 -1.61 -2.97 15.24
CA PHE A 58 -3.02 -3.02 14.86
C PHE A 58 -3.50 -1.62 14.48
N ILE A 59 -4.18 -1.50 13.34
CA ILE A 59 -4.69 -0.22 12.83
C ILE A 59 -6.23 -0.27 12.77
N ASP A 60 -6.91 0.13 13.85
CA ASP A 60 -8.40 0.18 13.86
C ASP A 60 -8.95 1.02 12.69
N THR A 61 -8.30 2.15 12.40
CA THR A 61 -8.70 3.01 11.27
C THR A 61 -8.72 2.23 9.94
N ALA A 62 -7.79 1.31 9.70
CA ALA A 62 -7.78 0.49 8.49
C ALA A 62 -8.99 -0.45 8.45
N VAL A 63 -9.35 -1.07 9.59
CA VAL A 63 -10.56 -1.91 9.73
C VAL A 63 -11.82 -1.10 9.43
N GLN A 64 -11.93 0.13 9.95
CA GLN A 64 -13.11 0.97 9.70
C GLN A 64 -13.19 1.43 8.23
N LEU A 65 -12.06 1.75 7.60
CA LEU A 65 -12.03 2.26 6.22
C LEU A 65 -12.42 1.23 5.15
N VAL A 66 -12.21 -0.06 5.41
CA VAL A 66 -12.53 -1.12 4.43
C VAL A 66 -13.99 -1.61 4.56
N LYS A 67 -14.71 -1.25 5.64
CA LYS A 67 -16.12 -1.60 5.81
C LYS A 67 -16.97 -1.04 4.65
N PRO A 68 -18.00 -1.78 4.20
CA PRO A 68 -18.89 -1.29 3.17
C PRO A 68 -19.47 0.08 3.53
N ALA A 69 -19.48 1.00 2.56
CA ALA A 69 -20.10 2.29 2.75
C ALA A 69 -21.60 2.10 3.08
N PRO A 70 -22.18 2.89 4.01
CA PRO A 70 -23.60 2.85 4.28
C PRO A 70 -24.39 3.09 2.99
N PRO A 71 -25.52 2.40 2.79
CA PRO A 71 -26.41 2.69 1.67
C PRO A 71 -26.90 4.14 1.78
N GLY A 72 -27.07 4.83 0.64
CA GLY A 72 -27.92 6.03 0.62
C GLY A 72 -27.39 7.33 0.03
N LYS A 73 -26.46 7.33 -0.93
CA LYS A 73 -26.26 8.51 -1.79
C LYS A 73 -26.19 8.15 -3.27
N PRO A 74 -27.01 8.75 -4.15
CA PRO A 74 -26.89 8.54 -5.58
C PRO A 74 -25.52 9.03 -6.07
N LYS A 75 -24.93 8.31 -7.02
CA LYS A 75 -23.65 8.70 -7.62
C LYS A 75 -23.84 9.99 -8.43
N ASN A 76 -23.12 11.05 -8.08
CA ASN A 76 -23.11 12.32 -8.83
C ASN A 76 -21.77 12.48 -9.56
N TRP A 77 -21.81 12.38 -10.88
CA TRP A 77 -20.60 12.50 -11.72
C TRP A 77 -19.94 13.88 -11.65
N GLN A 78 -20.73 14.95 -11.61
CA GLN A 78 -20.19 16.30 -11.54
C GLN A 78 -19.43 16.52 -10.23
N ALA A 79 -20.01 16.08 -9.11
CA ALA A 79 -19.36 16.17 -7.80
C ALA A 79 -18.11 15.27 -7.72
N TYR A 80 -18.15 14.07 -8.31
CA TYR A 80 -17.01 13.16 -8.33
C TYR A 80 -15.86 13.69 -9.18
N SER A 81 -16.12 14.08 -10.43
CA SER A 81 -15.10 14.56 -11.36
C SER A 81 -14.44 15.85 -10.88
N ALA A 82 -15.17 16.76 -10.23
CA ALA A 82 -14.62 17.98 -9.64
C ALA A 82 -13.57 17.75 -8.53
N ARG A 83 -13.50 16.55 -7.93
CA ARG A 83 -12.45 16.19 -6.94
C ARG A 83 -11.09 15.89 -7.59
N PHE A 84 -11.09 15.57 -8.87
CA PHE A 84 -9.89 15.14 -9.61
C PHE A 84 -9.51 16.12 -10.72
N ILE A 85 -10.51 16.63 -11.45
CA ILE A 85 -10.33 17.60 -12.53
C ILE A 85 -10.35 19.01 -11.93
N GLU A 86 -9.24 19.39 -11.32
CA GLU A 86 -9.07 20.68 -10.68
C GLU A 86 -7.65 21.26 -10.92
N PRO A 87 -7.47 22.59 -10.80
CA PRO A 87 -6.26 23.26 -11.26
C PRO A 87 -4.94 22.78 -10.64
N ILE A 88 -4.92 22.35 -9.37
CA ILE A 88 -3.71 21.88 -8.68
C ILE A 88 -3.23 20.56 -9.30
N ARG A 89 -4.13 19.58 -9.46
CA ARG A 89 -3.82 18.28 -10.07
C ARG A 89 -3.47 18.40 -11.54
N ILE A 90 -4.16 19.27 -12.30
CA ILE A 90 -3.83 19.52 -13.71
C ILE A 90 -2.40 20.06 -13.82
N ARG A 91 -2.05 21.10 -13.05
CA ARG A 91 -0.68 21.66 -13.06
C ARG A 91 0.37 20.66 -12.61
N ALA A 92 0.06 19.84 -11.60
CA ALA A 92 0.98 18.78 -11.15
C ALA A 92 1.17 17.70 -12.22
N GLY A 93 0.11 17.37 -12.97
CA GLY A 93 0.16 16.39 -14.06
C GLY A 93 1.00 16.85 -15.23
N VAL A 94 0.87 18.12 -15.63
CA VAL A 94 1.74 18.70 -16.66
C VAL A 94 3.21 18.62 -16.24
N ARG A 95 3.55 19.02 -15.01
CA ARG A 95 4.93 18.92 -14.49
C ARG A 95 5.43 17.47 -14.44
N PHE A 96 4.60 16.54 -13.97
CA PHE A 96 4.95 15.13 -13.92
C PHE A 96 5.20 14.57 -15.33
N TRP A 97 4.35 14.92 -16.30
CA TRP A 97 4.52 14.53 -17.69
C TRP A 97 5.84 15.06 -18.25
N GLU A 98 6.09 16.36 -18.14
CA GLU A 98 7.32 16.99 -18.64
C GLU A 98 8.57 16.35 -18.03
N ALA A 99 8.56 16.09 -16.72
CA ALA A 99 9.67 15.45 -16.01
C ALA A 99 9.91 13.99 -16.41
N ASN A 100 8.90 13.31 -16.97
CA ASN A 100 8.94 11.87 -17.27
C ASN A 100 8.67 11.55 -18.75
N ALA A 101 8.78 12.54 -19.65
CA ALA A 101 8.36 12.42 -21.05
C ALA A 101 8.98 11.21 -21.76
N GLU A 102 10.28 10.95 -21.57
CA GLU A 102 10.96 9.79 -22.16
C GLU A 102 10.47 8.45 -21.59
N ALA A 103 10.15 8.40 -20.30
CA ALA A 103 9.59 7.19 -19.69
C ALA A 103 8.17 6.92 -20.17
N LEU A 104 7.35 7.96 -20.28
CA LEU A 104 5.98 7.88 -20.80
C LEU A 104 5.98 7.43 -22.26
N LYS A 105 6.81 8.05 -23.12
CA LYS A 105 6.95 7.66 -24.53
C LYS A 105 7.39 6.21 -24.70
N ARG A 106 8.35 5.75 -23.88
CA ARG A 106 8.77 4.35 -23.88
C ARG A 106 7.65 3.41 -23.44
N ALA A 107 6.91 3.76 -22.39
CA ALA A 107 5.79 2.94 -21.91
C ALA A 107 4.69 2.85 -22.97
N GLU A 108 4.36 3.97 -23.63
CA GLU A 108 3.39 3.99 -24.72
C GLU A 108 3.83 3.11 -25.90
N ALA A 109 5.09 3.21 -26.33
CA ALA A 109 5.61 2.38 -27.43
C ALA A 109 5.69 0.88 -27.07
N ALA A 110 6.04 0.55 -25.82
CA ALA A 110 6.23 -0.83 -25.40
C ALA A 110 4.91 -1.54 -25.05
N TYR A 111 3.95 -0.82 -24.48
CA TYR A 111 2.73 -1.41 -23.92
C TYR A 111 1.45 -0.96 -24.64
N GLY A 112 1.52 0.01 -25.56
CA GLY A 112 0.36 0.51 -26.31
C GLY A 112 -0.63 1.32 -25.46
N VAL A 113 -0.21 1.77 -24.27
CA VAL A 113 -1.05 2.58 -23.36
C VAL A 113 -0.70 4.05 -23.57
N PRO A 114 -1.64 4.91 -24.00
CA PRO A 114 -1.39 6.33 -24.18
C PRO A 114 -0.88 7.00 -22.90
N ALA A 115 0.10 7.89 -23.02
CA ALA A 115 0.75 8.54 -21.88
C ALA A 115 -0.26 9.27 -20.96
N GLU A 116 -1.32 9.87 -21.51
CA GLU A 116 -2.37 10.56 -20.74
C GLU A 116 -3.14 9.63 -19.81
N ILE A 117 -3.29 8.34 -20.16
CA ILE A 117 -3.93 7.34 -19.31
C ILE A 117 -3.03 7.02 -18.12
N ILE A 118 -1.72 6.83 -18.37
CA ILE A 118 -0.73 6.55 -17.31
C ILE A 118 -0.67 7.73 -16.33
N VAL A 119 -0.55 8.95 -16.86
CA VAL A 119 -0.53 10.19 -16.07
C VAL A 119 -1.84 10.36 -15.31
N GLY A 120 -2.99 10.09 -15.95
CA GLY A 120 -4.31 10.14 -15.32
C GLY A 120 -4.43 9.22 -14.10
N ILE A 121 -4.00 7.96 -14.23
CA ILE A 121 -4.02 6.98 -13.12
C ILE A 121 -3.15 7.46 -11.96
N ILE A 122 -1.88 7.77 -12.22
CA ILE A 122 -0.94 8.23 -11.17
C ILE A 122 -1.47 9.50 -10.49
N GLY A 123 -2.07 10.39 -11.28
CA GLY A 123 -2.71 11.61 -10.83
C GLY A 123 -3.86 11.33 -9.87
N ILE A 124 -4.75 10.41 -10.20
CA ILE A 124 -5.88 10.01 -9.35
C ILE A 124 -5.41 9.32 -8.06
N GLU A 125 -4.49 8.36 -8.18
CA GLU A 125 -4.08 7.49 -7.07
C GLU A 125 -3.25 8.22 -6.02
N THR A 126 -2.28 9.03 -6.43
CA THR A 126 -1.26 9.56 -5.48
C THR A 126 -0.95 11.04 -5.64
N ILE A 127 -1.61 11.72 -6.58
CA ILE A 127 -1.29 13.12 -6.91
C ILE A 127 0.19 13.23 -7.29
N TYR A 128 0.62 12.32 -8.18
CA TYR A 128 1.99 12.27 -8.69
C TYR A 128 3.04 12.07 -7.59
N GLY A 129 2.73 11.21 -6.62
CA GLY A 129 3.62 10.83 -5.52
C GLY A 129 3.53 11.69 -4.26
N ARG A 130 2.63 12.69 -4.21
CA ARG A 130 2.43 13.50 -3.00
C ARG A 130 1.75 12.71 -1.88
N ASP A 131 0.74 11.92 -2.23
CA ASP A 131 -0.14 11.23 -1.29
C ASP A 131 -0.08 9.70 -1.56
N THR A 132 0.95 9.02 -1.06
CA THR A 132 1.20 7.58 -1.33
C THR A 132 0.68 6.62 -0.25
N GLY A 133 -0.01 7.15 0.76
CA GLY A 133 -0.45 6.42 1.93
C GLY A 133 0.48 6.62 3.13
N ARG A 134 -0.05 6.44 4.34
CA ARG A 134 0.69 6.65 5.60
C ARG A 134 0.89 5.37 6.41
N PHE A 135 0.05 4.37 6.19
CA PHE A 135 0.15 3.11 6.92
C PHE A 135 1.33 2.27 6.41
N ARG A 136 2.09 1.69 7.33
CA ARG A 136 3.09 0.67 6.99
C ARG A 136 2.36 -0.54 6.42
N VAL A 137 2.80 -1.01 5.26
CA VAL A 137 2.18 -2.12 4.53
C VAL A 137 1.99 -3.36 5.43
N LEU A 138 3.00 -3.70 6.24
CA LEU A 138 2.92 -4.83 7.17
C LEU A 138 1.76 -4.67 8.18
N ASP A 139 1.59 -3.49 8.76
CA ASP A 139 0.57 -3.23 9.78
C ASP A 139 -0.83 -3.30 9.17
N SER A 140 -1.02 -2.68 7.99
CA SER A 140 -2.29 -2.73 7.27
C SER A 140 -2.66 -4.16 6.87
N LEU A 141 -1.74 -4.91 6.26
CA LEU A 141 -2.03 -6.26 5.80
C LEU A 141 -2.24 -7.22 6.97
N THR A 142 -1.44 -7.13 8.05
CA THR A 142 -1.62 -7.96 9.25
C THR A 142 -2.97 -7.67 9.90
N THR A 143 -3.31 -6.39 10.08
CA THR A 143 -4.60 -5.97 10.63
C THR A 143 -5.76 -6.49 9.78
N LEU A 144 -5.72 -6.28 8.46
CA LEU A 144 -6.84 -6.65 7.59
C LEU A 144 -6.94 -8.17 7.37
N ALA A 145 -5.84 -8.91 7.37
CA ALA A 145 -5.85 -10.36 7.17
C ALA A 145 -6.38 -11.10 8.41
N PHE A 146 -6.06 -10.63 9.62
CA PHE A 146 -6.31 -11.40 10.85
C PHE A 146 -7.31 -10.75 11.81
N ALA A 147 -7.62 -9.46 11.66
CA ALA A 147 -8.47 -8.71 12.58
C ALA A 147 -9.73 -8.11 11.92
N TYR A 148 -9.93 -8.34 10.62
CA TYR A 148 -11.11 -7.88 9.92
C TYR A 148 -12.21 -8.96 9.98
N PRO A 149 -13.25 -8.80 10.82
CA PRO A 149 -14.31 -9.79 10.95
C PRO A 149 -15.15 -9.84 9.66
N ASP A 150 -15.47 -11.05 9.20
CA ASP A 150 -16.43 -11.34 8.14
C ASP A 150 -16.20 -10.61 6.81
N SER A 151 -15.02 -10.78 6.20
CA SER A 151 -14.89 -10.49 4.77
C SER A 151 -15.49 -11.65 3.96
N PRO A 152 -16.25 -11.38 2.87
CA PRO A 152 -16.69 -12.40 1.90
C PRO A 152 -15.55 -13.20 1.25
N ASN A 153 -14.29 -12.80 1.49
CA ASN A 153 -13.08 -13.39 0.91
C ASN A 153 -12.36 -14.35 1.89
N GLN A 154 -12.92 -14.65 3.06
CA GLN A 154 -12.50 -15.78 3.87
C GLN A 154 -13.13 -17.06 3.30
N ALA A 155 -12.49 -17.61 2.27
CA ALA A 155 -12.86 -18.89 1.65
C ALA A 155 -11.92 -20.00 2.12
#